data_AF-A0A9N9AYL9-F1
#
_entry.id   AF-A0A9N9AYL9-F1
#
_cell.length_a   1.000
_cell.length_b   1.000
_cell.length_c   1.000
_cell.angle_alpha   90.00
_cell.angle_beta   90.00
_cell.angle_gamma   90.00
#
_symmetry.space_group_name_H-M   'P 1'
#
loop_
_entity.id
_entity.type
_entity.pdbx_description
1 polymer ?
#
loop_
_entity_poly.entity_id
_entity_poly.type
_entity_poly.pdbx_seq_one_letter_code
_entity_poly.pdbx_strand_id
1 'polypeptide(L)'
;MLEPDNVIEMLIIRYKFAPLPPRPKVRNHISKNLDPNPSNIDDDPSAVGYESVCNLNVIARAILVFPELLNVWRQNGYHEVVEDTNDYVIRGLLQILYPTDPPVDWVKPDLGQVVTKLSDLQSHGYEVTDDLLGDVMILLEQKLDDIGDVLVNAFAVVCHKTEQDTLSICLRELLNPARDLKLDHSLDFVINAIDDPEEEILAAFDEYDIENPIEADLDSNGSISEDYTIHKYSPVVYEHLLAKFGADSRVVRYLMNEITTTRIQKARLRASNRTLPQSSARIDNLWKELDDIFCLYCKEKVPWEPQLVPLLRTCPSKRVIKCLFFDGYLPELFGFQANNRLPRTTTTLRFNIASLSRRHRTNGEVEDEKTEWRTRFNAGGAMTAVFEKQLEKLRVHLGR
;
A
#
# COMPACT_ATOMS: atom_id res chain seq x y z
N MET A 1 15.64 45.39 9.76
CA MET A 1 15.45 43.92 9.69
C MET A 1 13.97 43.68 9.93
N LEU A 2 13.26 43.13 8.94
CA LEU A 2 11.87 42.71 9.14
C LEU A 2 11.89 41.43 9.98
N GLU A 3 11.01 41.31 10.96
CA GLU A 3 10.87 40.08 11.73
C GLU A 3 10.50 38.91 10.79
N PRO A 4 10.95 37.67 11.06
CA PRO A 4 10.78 36.52 10.17
C PRO A 4 9.32 36.26 9.78
N ASP A 5 8.39 36.43 10.73
CA ASP A 5 6.95 36.22 10.53
C ASP A 5 6.36 37.20 9.49
N ASN A 6 6.89 38.42 9.46
CA ASN A 6 6.48 39.47 8.55
C ASN A 6 6.98 39.22 7.10
N VAL A 7 8.03 38.41 6.94
CA VAL A 7 8.56 38.04 5.60
C VAL A 7 7.70 36.95 4.95
N ILE A 8 7.31 35.91 5.71
CA ILE A 8 6.47 34.82 5.20
C ILE A 8 5.08 35.35 4.84
N GLU A 9 4.47 36.14 5.72
CA GLU A 9 3.17 36.75 5.47
C GLU A 9 3.23 37.69 4.25
N MET A 10 4.31 38.47 4.09
CA MET A 10 4.52 39.28 2.89
C MET A 10 4.62 38.42 1.62
N LEU A 11 5.37 37.31 1.63
CA LEU A 11 5.48 36.42 0.47
C LEU A 11 4.11 35.85 0.08
N ILE A 12 3.33 35.40 1.06
CA ILE A 12 2.04 34.77 0.79
C ILE A 12 0.98 35.81 0.38
N ILE A 13 0.85 36.93 1.11
CA ILE A 13 -0.19 37.94 0.85
C ILE A 13 0.13 38.80 -0.38
N ARG A 14 1.38 39.30 -0.47
CA ARG A 14 1.77 40.26 -1.51
C ARG A 14 2.16 39.58 -2.81
N TYR A 15 2.84 38.43 -2.72
CA TYR A 15 3.28 37.69 -3.90
C TYR A 15 2.38 36.50 -4.23
N LYS A 16 1.26 36.33 -3.51
CA LYS A 16 0.29 35.25 -3.72
C LYS A 16 0.94 33.87 -3.72
N PHE A 17 1.95 33.72 -2.88
CA PHE A 17 2.72 32.49 -2.80
C PHE A 17 1.91 31.41 -2.08
N ALA A 18 1.52 30.38 -2.81
CA ALA A 18 0.79 29.24 -2.31
C ALA A 18 1.45 27.95 -2.82
N PRO A 19 1.45 26.87 -2.03
CA PRO A 19 1.87 25.57 -2.53
C PRO A 19 0.97 25.14 -3.68
N LEU A 20 1.53 24.35 -4.61
CA LEU A 20 0.72 23.73 -5.65
C LEU A 20 -0.09 22.56 -5.04
N PRO A 21 -1.21 22.18 -5.67
CA PRO A 21 -1.94 20.99 -5.23
C PRO A 21 -1.09 19.72 -5.39
N PRO A 22 -1.39 18.65 -4.62
CA PRO A 22 -0.85 17.33 -4.87
C PRO A 22 -1.32 16.80 -6.23
N ARG A 23 -0.56 15.87 -6.80
CA ARG A 23 -1.04 15.13 -7.97
C ARG A 23 -2.31 14.36 -7.58
N PRO A 24 -3.37 14.36 -8.40
CA PRO A 24 -4.56 13.55 -8.15
C PRO A 24 -4.14 12.10 -7.93
N LYS A 25 -4.62 11.50 -6.83
CA LYS A 25 -4.39 10.09 -6.55
C LYS A 25 -5.07 9.27 -7.64
N VAL A 26 -4.31 8.78 -8.63
CA VAL A 26 -4.83 7.82 -9.60
C VAL A 26 -5.00 6.50 -8.86
N ARG A 27 -6.21 6.24 -8.34
CA ARG A 27 -6.64 4.85 -8.11
C ARG A 27 -6.80 4.24 -9.49
N ASN A 28 -6.15 3.11 -9.75
CA ASN A 28 -6.02 2.47 -11.06
C ASN A 28 -7.33 1.90 -11.65
N HIS A 29 -8.40 2.70 -11.67
CA HIS A 29 -9.67 2.33 -12.27
C HIS A 29 -10.22 3.36 -13.27
N ILE A 30 -9.59 4.54 -13.46
CA ILE A 30 -10.15 5.57 -14.38
C ILE A 30 -9.15 6.25 -15.36
N SER A 31 -7.82 6.12 -15.21
CA SER A 31 -6.91 6.83 -16.16
C SER A 31 -6.57 5.99 -17.39
N LYS A 32 -7.39 6.10 -18.44
CA LYS A 32 -7.09 5.53 -19.77
C LYS A 32 -5.97 6.25 -20.54
N ASN A 33 -5.29 7.27 -20.00
CA ASN A 33 -4.33 8.09 -20.78
C ASN A 33 -3.25 8.85 -19.96
N LEU A 34 -2.59 8.27 -18.95
CA LEU A 34 -1.35 8.88 -18.42
C LEU A 34 -0.23 7.85 -18.24
N ASP A 35 0.97 8.26 -18.63
CA ASP A 35 2.18 7.44 -18.81
C ASP A 35 2.46 6.43 -17.68
N PRO A 36 2.84 5.17 -17.99
CA PRO A 36 2.83 4.06 -17.05
C PRO A 36 4.17 3.84 -16.34
N ASN A 37 4.90 4.91 -15.99
CA ASN A 37 6.22 4.79 -15.37
C ASN A 37 6.23 5.29 -13.91
N PRO A 38 5.97 4.42 -12.92
CA PRO A 38 6.00 4.78 -11.50
C PRO A 38 7.42 4.98 -10.95
N SER A 39 8.47 4.62 -11.69
CA SER A 39 9.86 4.66 -11.23
C SER A 39 10.58 6.00 -11.43
N ASN A 40 9.94 7.01 -12.02
CA ASN A 40 10.53 8.35 -12.24
C ASN A 40 9.75 9.48 -11.51
N ILE A 41 8.87 9.15 -10.55
CA ILE A 41 7.96 10.14 -9.95
C ILE A 41 8.68 11.07 -8.94
N ASP A 42 9.81 10.64 -8.37
CA ASP A 42 10.53 11.39 -7.33
C ASP A 42 11.75 12.21 -7.80
N ASP A 43 12.24 11.98 -9.03
CA ASP A 43 13.43 12.66 -9.55
C ASP A 43 13.07 13.87 -10.43
N ASP A 44 12.95 15.04 -9.78
CA ASP A 44 13.00 16.41 -10.34
C ASP A 44 11.66 17.09 -10.79
N PRO A 45 11.60 18.45 -10.88
CA PRO A 45 10.70 19.29 -10.12
C PRO A 45 9.40 19.65 -10.88
N SER A 46 8.23 19.49 -10.25
CA SER A 46 6.99 20.18 -10.64
C SER A 46 6.63 20.21 -12.14
N ALA A 47 6.97 19.17 -12.91
CA ALA A 47 6.85 19.22 -14.37
C ALA A 47 5.41 19.33 -14.90
N VAL A 48 4.37 19.36 -14.04
CA VAL A 48 2.96 19.33 -14.46
C VAL A 48 2.03 20.20 -13.58
N GLY A 49 2.55 21.20 -12.85
CA GLY A 49 1.70 22.09 -12.04
C GLY A 49 1.23 21.51 -10.69
N TYR A 50 1.93 20.48 -10.19
CA TYR A 50 1.70 19.86 -8.90
C TYR A 50 2.95 19.86 -8.04
N GLU A 51 2.80 19.82 -6.72
CA GLU A 51 3.92 19.62 -5.80
C GLU A 51 4.50 18.21 -5.89
N SER A 52 5.78 18.08 -5.54
CA SER A 52 6.38 16.77 -5.28
C SER A 52 5.98 16.25 -3.90
N VAL A 53 6.03 14.94 -3.71
CA VAL A 53 5.78 14.29 -2.40
C VAL A 53 6.70 14.86 -1.31
N CYS A 54 7.98 15.07 -1.65
CA CYS A 54 8.94 15.68 -0.73
C CYS A 54 8.52 17.10 -0.31
N ASN A 55 8.06 17.94 -1.24
CA ASN A 55 7.57 19.28 -0.92
C ASN A 55 6.29 19.24 -0.07
N LEU A 56 5.36 18.34 -0.36
CA LEU A 56 4.13 18.15 0.42
C LEU A 56 4.43 17.75 1.86
N ASN A 57 5.44 16.91 2.09
CA ASN A 57 5.91 16.58 3.44
C ASN A 57 6.51 17.79 4.17
N VAL A 58 7.21 18.68 3.47
CA VAL A 58 7.73 19.93 4.05
C VAL A 58 6.59 20.89 4.40
N ILE A 59 5.61 21.05 3.50
CA ILE A 59 4.42 21.87 3.70
C ILE A 59 3.61 21.35 4.90
N ALA A 60 3.38 20.04 4.97
CA ALA A 60 2.69 19.41 6.10
C ALA A 60 3.37 19.70 7.44
N ARG A 61 4.71 19.60 7.50
CA ARG A 61 5.46 19.96 8.72
C ARG A 61 5.35 21.44 9.05
N ALA A 62 5.35 22.33 8.05
CA ALA A 62 5.16 23.76 8.27
C ALA A 62 3.78 24.05 8.88
N ILE A 63 2.72 23.39 8.38
CA ILE A 63 1.36 23.50 8.93
C ILE A 63 1.32 23.02 10.39
N LEU A 64 1.98 21.91 10.70
CA LEU A 64 2.03 21.37 12.07
C LEU A 64 2.76 22.29 13.06
N VAL A 65 3.74 23.06 12.59
CA VAL A 65 4.49 24.03 13.41
C VAL A 65 3.79 25.38 13.49
N PHE A 66 3.12 25.81 12.42
CA PHE A 66 2.45 27.11 12.31
C PHE A 66 1.06 26.97 11.65
N PRO A 67 0.04 26.53 12.39
CA PRO A 67 -1.31 26.30 11.85
C PRO A 67 -1.97 27.54 11.25
N GLU A 68 -1.59 28.74 11.70
CA GLU A 68 -2.06 30.02 11.19
C GLU A 68 -1.78 30.18 9.69
N LEU A 69 -0.79 29.46 9.16
CA LEU A 69 -0.46 29.40 7.74
C LEU A 69 -1.67 29.06 6.86
N LEU A 70 -2.58 28.22 7.36
CA LEU A 70 -3.82 27.85 6.67
C LEU A 70 -4.72 29.07 6.44
N ASN A 71 -4.81 29.96 7.43
CA ASN A 71 -5.61 31.18 7.30
C ASN A 71 -5.01 32.12 6.26
N VAL A 72 -3.67 32.26 6.26
CA VAL A 72 -2.97 33.10 5.30
C VAL A 72 -3.16 32.57 3.87
N TRP A 73 -3.08 31.26 3.64
CA TRP A 73 -3.32 30.67 2.31
C TRP A 73 -4.78 30.77 1.86
N ARG A 74 -5.74 30.53 2.75
CA ARG A 74 -7.18 30.71 2.44
C ARG A 74 -7.51 32.15 2.06
N GLN A 75 -6.93 33.14 2.75
CA GLN A 75 -7.10 34.56 2.40
C GLN A 75 -6.55 34.92 1.01
N ASN A 76 -5.61 34.11 0.50
CA ASN A 76 -5.03 34.28 -0.84
C ASN A 76 -5.73 33.44 -1.91
N GLY A 77 -6.84 32.76 -1.57
CA GLY A 77 -7.69 32.03 -2.50
C GLY A 77 -7.44 30.52 -2.55
N TYR A 78 -6.50 29.99 -1.76
CA TYR A 78 -6.28 28.54 -1.71
C TYR A 78 -7.15 27.90 -0.62
N HIS A 79 -8.40 27.62 -0.98
CA HIS A 79 -9.41 27.11 -0.05
C HIS A 79 -9.29 25.59 0.18
N GLU A 80 -8.74 24.86 -0.78
CA GLU A 80 -8.62 23.39 -0.80
C GLU A 80 -7.36 22.88 -0.06
N VAL A 81 -6.53 23.76 0.49
CA VAL A 81 -5.24 23.40 1.12
C VAL A 81 -5.35 22.31 2.19
N VAL A 82 -6.46 22.27 2.93
CA VAL A 82 -6.69 21.24 3.95
C VAL A 82 -6.92 19.88 3.31
N GLU A 83 -7.77 19.80 2.29
CA GLU A 83 -8.05 18.56 1.54
C GLU A 83 -6.76 18.05 0.86
N ASP A 84 -6.05 18.96 0.20
CA ASP A 84 -4.81 18.68 -0.53
C ASP A 84 -3.65 18.21 0.36
N THR A 85 -3.62 18.65 1.62
CA THR A 85 -2.56 18.30 2.56
C THR A 85 -2.99 17.28 3.61
N ASN A 86 -4.22 16.77 3.56
CA ASN A 86 -4.85 16.02 4.64
C ASN A 86 -4.00 14.84 5.12
N ASP A 87 -3.71 13.92 4.21
CA ASP A 87 -2.94 12.73 4.51
C ASP A 87 -1.52 13.07 4.98
N TYR A 88 -0.89 14.07 4.36
CA TYR A 88 0.49 14.46 4.67
C TYR A 88 0.60 15.07 6.06
N VAL A 89 -0.36 15.90 6.46
CA VAL A 89 -0.39 16.55 7.78
C VAL A 89 -0.63 15.52 8.87
N ILE A 90 -1.58 14.60 8.70
CA ILE A 90 -1.86 13.57 9.70
C ILE A 90 -0.71 12.55 9.79
N ARG A 91 -0.19 12.06 8.65
CA ARG A 91 1.01 11.19 8.66
C ARG A 91 2.20 11.89 9.29
N GLY A 92 2.41 13.16 8.96
CA GLY A 92 3.47 14.00 9.51
C GLY A 92 3.33 14.15 11.03
N LEU A 93 2.12 14.38 11.55
CA LEU A 93 1.87 14.44 12.99
C LEU A 93 2.26 13.13 13.67
N LEU A 94 1.82 12.00 13.11
CA LEU A 94 2.09 10.68 13.69
C LEU A 94 3.59 10.32 13.64
N GLN A 95 4.31 10.75 12.61
CA GLN A 95 5.77 10.62 12.56
C GLN A 95 6.50 11.48 13.60
N ILE A 96 5.94 12.66 13.95
CA ILE A 96 6.47 13.50 15.03
C ILE A 96 6.21 12.85 16.39
N LEU A 97 5.00 12.31 16.58
CA LEU A 97 4.63 11.60 17.81
C LEU A 97 5.42 10.30 17.99
N TYR A 98 5.66 9.59 16.91
CA TYR A 98 6.34 8.28 16.87
C TYR A 98 7.55 8.31 15.92
N PRO A 99 8.64 9.01 16.30
CA PRO A 99 9.84 9.15 15.45
C PRO A 99 10.58 7.82 15.29
N THR A 100 11.14 7.54 14.10
CA THR A 100 11.88 6.29 13.80
C THR A 100 13.13 6.14 14.65
N ASP A 101 13.86 7.23 14.85
CA ASP A 101 14.96 7.33 15.80
C ASP A 101 14.55 8.34 16.89
N PRO A 102 13.93 7.89 18.00
CA PRO A 102 13.49 8.79 19.06
C PRO A 102 14.69 9.48 19.72
N PRO A 103 14.61 10.79 20.02
CA PRO A 103 15.62 11.46 20.82
C PRO A 103 15.64 10.91 22.26
N VAL A 104 16.75 11.11 22.97
CA VAL A 104 17.00 10.48 24.29
C VAL A 104 15.94 10.86 25.33
N ASP A 105 15.36 12.05 25.21
CA ASP A 105 14.31 12.61 26.05
C ASP A 105 12.88 12.33 25.54
N TRP A 106 12.74 11.57 24.45
CA TRP A 106 11.42 11.22 23.93
C TRP A 106 10.66 10.35 24.92
N VAL A 107 9.46 10.79 25.25
CA VAL A 107 8.50 10.04 26.05
C VAL A 107 7.39 9.57 25.12
N LYS A 108 7.10 8.27 25.16
CA LYS A 108 6.02 7.67 24.39
C LYS A 108 4.70 8.40 24.68
N PRO A 109 4.01 8.94 23.65
CA PRO A 109 2.72 9.58 23.82
C PRO A 109 1.67 8.64 24.40
N ASP A 110 0.87 9.14 25.34
CA ASP A 110 -0.31 8.44 25.83
C ASP A 110 -1.54 8.66 24.91
N LEU A 111 -2.60 7.88 25.14
CA LEU A 111 -3.84 7.97 24.37
C LEU A 111 -4.42 9.39 24.37
N GLY A 112 -4.42 10.07 25.51
CA GLY A 112 -4.99 11.41 25.65
C GLY A 112 -4.21 12.45 24.85
N GLN A 113 -2.88 12.35 24.83
CA GLN A 113 -2.00 13.22 24.03
C GLN A 113 -2.22 13.03 22.54
N VAL A 114 -2.33 11.77 22.08
CA VAL A 114 -2.56 11.46 20.66
C VAL A 114 -3.94 11.95 20.22
N VAL A 115 -4.99 11.65 20.99
CA VAL A 115 -6.37 12.11 20.72
C VAL A 115 -6.42 13.63 20.67
N THR A 116 -5.80 14.31 21.64
CA THR A 116 -5.80 15.79 21.67
C THR A 116 -5.16 16.36 20.41
N LYS A 117 -4.00 15.84 19.99
CA LYS A 117 -3.32 16.32 18.78
C LYS A 117 -4.10 16.05 17.49
N LEU A 118 -4.78 14.90 17.40
CA LEU A 118 -5.64 14.60 16.24
C LEU A 118 -6.91 15.45 16.23
N SER A 119 -7.55 15.65 17.39
CA SER A 119 -8.72 16.53 17.51
C SER A 119 -8.38 18.00 17.25
N ASP A 120 -7.17 18.45 17.63
CA ASP A 120 -6.66 19.77 17.26
C ASP A 120 -6.63 19.91 15.73
N LEU A 121 -6.15 18.90 14.99
CA LEU A 121 -6.19 18.92 13.52
C LEU A 121 -7.63 18.90 12.97
N GLN A 122 -8.53 18.11 13.54
CA GLN A 122 -9.94 18.10 13.14
C GLN A 122 -10.59 19.48 13.30
N SER A 123 -10.22 20.24 14.32
CA SER A 123 -10.70 21.62 14.49
C SER A 123 -10.31 22.56 13.34
N HIS A 124 -9.26 22.22 12.57
CA HIS A 124 -8.81 22.96 11.40
C HIS A 124 -9.40 22.43 10.07
N GLY A 125 -10.21 21.36 10.13
CA GLY A 125 -10.88 20.72 9.01
C GLY A 125 -10.19 19.46 8.46
N TYR A 126 -9.15 18.96 9.14
CA TYR A 126 -8.49 17.71 8.73
C TYR A 126 -9.30 16.49 9.17
N GLU A 127 -9.34 15.45 8.35
CA GLU A 127 -10.15 14.26 8.59
C GLU A 127 -9.32 12.98 8.48
N VAL A 128 -9.49 12.09 9.46
CA VAL A 128 -8.90 10.75 9.42
C VAL A 128 -9.79 9.88 8.53
N THR A 129 -9.41 9.73 7.28
CA THR A 129 -10.13 8.90 6.30
C THR A 129 -9.79 7.42 6.47
N ASP A 130 -10.69 6.54 6.02
CA ASP A 130 -10.47 5.10 6.02
C ASP A 130 -9.14 4.76 5.35
N ASP A 131 -8.90 5.34 4.18
CA ASP A 131 -7.67 5.11 3.43
C ASP A 131 -6.40 5.47 4.22
N LEU A 132 -6.46 6.57 4.96
CA LEU A 132 -5.34 7.05 5.75
C LEU A 132 -5.03 6.12 6.91
N LEU A 133 -6.03 5.46 7.49
CA LEU A 133 -5.82 4.44 8.54
C LEU A 133 -4.91 3.32 8.02
N GLY A 134 -5.23 2.76 6.84
CA GLY A 134 -4.38 1.74 6.20
C GLY A 134 -2.96 2.23 5.92
N ASP A 135 -2.81 3.47 5.43
CA ASP A 135 -1.48 4.05 5.16
C ASP A 135 -0.65 4.23 6.43
N VAL A 136 -1.29 4.63 7.53
CA VAL A 136 -0.62 4.79 8.82
C VAL A 136 -0.16 3.44 9.36
N MET A 137 -0.98 2.39 9.24
CA MET A 137 -0.59 1.04 9.71
C MET A 137 0.66 0.55 8.98
N ILE A 138 0.76 0.77 7.67
CA ILE A 138 1.96 0.46 6.88
C ILE A 138 3.12 1.37 7.29
N LEU A 139 2.88 2.67 7.46
CA LEU A 139 3.91 3.65 7.80
C LEU A 139 4.59 3.37 9.14
N LEU A 140 3.83 2.91 10.12
CA LEU A 140 4.28 2.66 11.49
C LEU A 140 4.46 1.18 11.80
N GLU A 141 4.46 0.33 10.77
CA GLU A 141 4.42 -1.12 10.85
C GLU A 141 5.41 -1.72 11.85
N GLN A 142 6.66 -1.24 11.84
CA GLN A 142 7.72 -1.74 12.73
C GLN A 142 7.52 -1.41 14.22
N LYS A 143 6.56 -0.54 14.55
CA LYS A 143 6.30 -0.07 15.91
C LYS A 143 4.94 -0.49 16.43
N LEU A 144 4.12 -1.15 15.62
CA LEU A 144 2.74 -1.50 15.99
C LEU A 144 2.70 -2.37 17.26
N ASP A 145 3.68 -3.24 17.47
CA ASP A 145 3.80 -4.01 18.73
C ASP A 145 3.86 -3.12 19.97
N ASP A 146 4.47 -1.94 19.86
CA ASP A 146 4.60 -1.01 20.96
C ASP A 146 3.45 -0.01 21.02
N ILE A 147 3.03 0.57 19.89
CA ILE A 147 2.13 1.74 19.85
C ILE A 147 0.74 1.43 19.27
N GLY A 148 0.53 0.24 18.72
CA GLY A 148 -0.63 -0.11 17.92
C GLY A 148 -1.95 0.06 18.68
N ASP A 149 -2.04 -0.46 19.90
CA ASP A 149 -3.26 -0.34 20.72
C ASP A 149 -3.62 1.13 21.00
N VAL A 150 -2.62 1.95 21.33
CA VAL A 150 -2.82 3.39 21.58
C VAL A 150 -3.28 4.09 20.31
N LEU A 151 -2.70 3.72 19.17
CA LEU A 151 -3.00 4.30 17.86
C LEU A 151 -4.43 3.95 17.41
N VAL A 152 -4.82 2.68 17.46
CA VAL A 152 -6.16 2.20 17.11
C VAL A 152 -7.20 2.84 18.02
N ASN A 153 -6.97 2.85 19.34
CA ASN A 153 -7.89 3.49 20.28
C ASN A 153 -8.01 4.99 20.05
N ALA A 154 -6.92 5.68 19.71
CA ALA A 154 -6.97 7.10 19.36
C ALA A 154 -7.82 7.34 18.12
N PHE A 155 -7.66 6.52 17.08
CA PHE A 155 -8.48 6.60 15.87
C PHE A 155 -9.95 6.28 16.13
N ALA A 156 -10.26 5.28 16.94
CA ALA A 156 -11.63 4.97 17.33
C ALA A 156 -12.31 6.16 18.00
N VAL A 157 -11.61 6.82 18.94
CA VAL A 157 -12.12 8.03 19.63
C VAL A 157 -12.34 9.19 18.67
N VAL A 158 -11.34 9.50 17.84
CA VAL A 158 -11.32 10.66 16.92
C VAL A 158 -12.34 10.49 15.79
N CYS A 159 -12.54 9.26 15.30
CA CYS A 159 -13.50 8.96 14.24
C CYS A 159 -14.91 8.63 14.78
N HIS A 160 -15.12 8.66 16.10
CA HIS A 160 -16.38 8.28 16.75
C HIS A 160 -16.86 6.87 16.37
N LYS A 161 -15.93 5.91 16.34
CA LYS A 161 -16.14 4.49 16.01
C LYS A 161 -15.77 3.61 17.19
N THR A 162 -16.16 2.34 17.16
CA THR A 162 -15.64 1.37 18.11
C THR A 162 -14.23 0.92 17.70
N GLU A 163 -13.48 0.37 18.65
CA GLU A 163 -12.14 -0.19 18.39
C GLU A 163 -12.20 -1.27 17.30
N GLN A 164 -13.19 -2.18 17.38
CA GLN A 164 -13.40 -3.23 16.38
C GLN A 164 -13.76 -2.66 15.01
N ASP A 165 -14.66 -1.66 14.93
CA ASP A 165 -14.97 -1.01 13.63
C ASP A 165 -13.72 -0.37 13.00
N THR A 166 -12.87 0.26 13.82
CA THR A 166 -11.61 0.85 13.35
C THR A 166 -10.64 -0.23 12.86
N LEU A 167 -10.53 -1.35 13.57
CA LEU A 167 -9.71 -2.49 13.15
C LEU A 167 -10.24 -3.12 11.84
N SER A 168 -11.54 -3.30 11.70
CA SER A 168 -12.18 -3.78 10.46
C SER A 168 -11.86 -2.86 9.27
N ILE A 169 -11.91 -1.53 9.46
CA ILE A 169 -11.52 -0.57 8.41
C ILE A 169 -10.04 -0.72 8.07
N CYS A 170 -9.16 -0.81 9.08
CA CYS A 170 -7.72 -1.03 8.86
C CYS A 170 -7.48 -2.33 8.08
N LEU A 171 -8.14 -3.43 8.46
CA LEU A 171 -8.03 -4.72 7.80
C LEU A 171 -8.44 -4.62 6.34
N ARG A 172 -9.62 -4.04 6.09
CA ARG A 172 -10.13 -3.84 4.73
C ARG A 172 -9.14 -3.07 3.89
N GLU A 173 -8.64 -1.94 4.40
CA GLU A 173 -7.67 -1.14 3.66
C GLU A 173 -6.34 -1.86 3.42
N LEU A 174 -5.85 -2.65 4.38
CA LEU A 174 -4.65 -3.48 4.19
C LEU A 174 -4.88 -4.58 3.14
N LEU A 175 -6.08 -5.14 3.08
CA LEU A 175 -6.45 -6.14 2.07
C LEU A 175 -6.80 -5.54 0.71
N ASN A 176 -6.81 -4.21 0.57
CA ASN A 176 -7.10 -3.54 -0.69
C ASN A 176 -6.07 -3.92 -1.77
N PRO A 177 -6.50 -4.56 -2.89
CA PRO A 177 -5.63 -4.93 -4.01
C PRO A 177 -4.73 -3.81 -4.56
N ALA A 178 -5.18 -2.56 -4.46
CA ALA A 178 -4.42 -1.41 -4.95
C ALA A 178 -3.21 -1.08 -4.06
N ARG A 179 -3.20 -1.52 -2.81
CA ARG A 179 -2.09 -1.35 -1.87
C ARG A 179 -1.21 -2.59 -1.95
N ASP A 180 -0.23 -2.57 -2.83
CA ASP A 180 0.76 -3.62 -3.00
C ASP A 180 1.60 -3.79 -1.72
N LEU A 181 1.07 -4.53 -0.73
CA LEU A 181 1.67 -4.76 0.58
C LEU A 181 3.01 -5.49 0.46
N LYS A 182 4.05 -4.93 1.09
CA LYS A 182 5.43 -5.44 1.05
C LYS A 182 5.84 -6.25 2.27
N LEU A 183 5.19 -5.99 3.39
CA LEU A 183 5.44 -6.63 4.68
C LEU A 183 4.09 -7.03 5.28
N ASP A 184 4.13 -7.99 6.19
CA ASP A 184 2.97 -8.63 6.78
C ASP A 184 2.73 -8.22 8.23
N HIS A 185 3.58 -7.41 8.85
CA HIS A 185 3.50 -7.14 10.30
C HIS A 185 2.28 -6.27 10.62
N SER A 186 1.94 -5.33 9.73
CA SER A 186 0.73 -4.51 9.83
C SER A 186 -0.53 -5.35 9.70
N LEU A 187 -0.53 -6.30 8.76
CA LEU A 187 -1.62 -7.26 8.57
C LEU A 187 -1.75 -8.21 9.78
N ASP A 188 -0.63 -8.76 10.27
CA ASP A 188 -0.62 -9.65 11.44
C ASP A 188 -1.13 -8.94 12.70
N PHE A 189 -0.68 -7.70 12.92
CA PHE A 189 -1.13 -6.88 14.06
C PHE A 189 -2.65 -6.72 14.05
N VAL A 190 -3.23 -6.29 12.93
CA VAL A 190 -4.68 -6.06 12.83
C VAL A 190 -5.45 -7.37 12.95
N ILE A 191 -5.01 -8.45 12.29
CA ILE A 191 -5.66 -9.76 12.38
C ILE A 191 -5.67 -10.30 13.82
N ASN A 192 -4.60 -10.07 14.59
CA ASN A 192 -4.51 -10.50 15.98
C ASN A 192 -5.42 -9.71 16.94
N ALA A 193 -5.81 -8.50 16.55
CA ALA A 193 -6.60 -7.60 17.39
C ALA A 193 -8.12 -7.69 17.12
N ILE A 194 -8.53 -8.31 16.01
CA ILE A 194 -9.93 -8.48 15.63
C ILE A 194 -10.54 -9.71 16.31
N ASP A 195 -11.79 -9.61 16.75
CA ASP A 195 -12.50 -10.68 17.45
C ASP A 195 -12.79 -11.91 16.56
N ASP A 196 -13.25 -11.70 15.31
CA ASP A 196 -13.52 -12.75 14.33
C ASP A 196 -12.82 -12.46 12.99
N PRO A 197 -11.51 -12.71 12.90
CA PRO A 197 -10.72 -12.28 11.76
C PRO A 197 -11.07 -13.05 10.47
N GLU A 198 -11.51 -14.30 10.54
CA GLU A 198 -11.87 -15.04 9.32
C GLU A 198 -13.12 -14.45 8.64
N GLU A 199 -14.18 -14.11 9.39
CA GLU A 199 -15.38 -13.51 8.80
C GLU A 199 -15.11 -12.10 8.25
N GLU A 200 -14.34 -11.28 8.97
CA GLU A 200 -13.99 -9.93 8.52
C GLU A 200 -13.12 -9.95 7.24
N ILE A 201 -12.17 -10.89 7.14
CA ILE A 201 -11.37 -11.07 5.92
C ILE A 201 -12.26 -11.48 4.74
N LEU A 202 -13.18 -12.43 4.95
CA LEU A 202 -14.10 -12.87 3.90
C LEU A 202 -15.05 -11.74 3.47
N ALA A 203 -15.56 -10.95 4.42
CA ALA A 203 -16.38 -9.77 4.13
C ALA A 203 -15.59 -8.73 3.31
N ALA A 204 -14.32 -8.48 3.65
CA ALA A 204 -13.45 -7.61 2.87
C ALA A 204 -13.22 -8.15 1.45
N PHE A 205 -13.02 -9.47 1.30
CA PHE A 205 -12.87 -10.09 -0.02
C PHE A 205 -14.12 -9.97 -0.90
N ASP A 206 -15.30 -10.06 -0.29
CA ASP A 206 -16.59 -9.87 -0.95
C ASP A 206 -16.86 -8.38 -1.28
N GLU A 207 -16.41 -7.42 -0.46
CA GLU A 207 -16.53 -5.99 -0.78
C GLU A 207 -15.66 -5.62 -2.00
N TYR A 208 -14.48 -6.22 -2.08
CA TYR A 208 -13.62 -6.12 -3.25
C TYR A 208 -14.01 -7.12 -4.34
N ASP A 209 -15.29 -7.46 -4.52
CA ASP A 209 -15.84 -8.19 -5.69
C ASP A 209 -15.71 -7.36 -6.98
N ILE A 210 -14.48 -6.88 -7.23
CA ILE A 210 -13.94 -6.49 -8.51
C ILE A 210 -14.15 -7.72 -9.38
N GLU A 211 -15.17 -7.63 -10.22
CA GLU A 211 -15.50 -8.57 -11.29
C GLU A 211 -14.19 -9.18 -11.78
N ASN A 212 -14.09 -10.52 -11.73
CA ASN A 212 -12.97 -11.31 -12.25
C ASN A 212 -12.19 -10.51 -13.30
N PRO A 213 -10.87 -10.25 -13.16
CA PRO A 213 -10.10 -9.36 -14.04
C PRO A 213 -9.97 -9.88 -15.49
N ILE A 214 -11.09 -10.05 -16.20
CA ILE A 214 -11.20 -10.94 -17.35
C ILE A 214 -12.42 -10.61 -18.20
N GLU A 215 -12.54 -9.35 -18.54
CA GLU A 215 -12.28 -9.09 -19.93
C GLU A 215 -10.85 -8.57 -19.96
N ALA A 216 -9.90 -9.38 -20.44
CA ALA A 216 -8.60 -8.81 -20.77
C ALA A 216 -8.90 -7.74 -21.81
N ASP A 217 -8.85 -6.47 -21.41
CA ASP A 217 -8.84 -5.32 -22.31
C ASP A 217 -7.53 -5.45 -23.09
N LEU A 218 -7.61 -6.30 -24.12
CA LEU A 218 -6.56 -6.40 -25.12
C LEU A 218 -6.49 -5.01 -25.73
N ASP A 219 -5.29 -4.43 -25.72
CA ASP A 219 -5.09 -3.18 -26.43
C ASP A 219 -5.40 -3.37 -27.92
N SER A 220 -5.46 -2.27 -28.67
CA SER A 220 -5.71 -2.30 -30.12
C SER A 220 -4.74 -3.19 -30.92
N ASN A 221 -3.64 -3.66 -30.30
CA ASN A 221 -2.64 -4.55 -30.88
C ASN A 221 -2.78 -6.01 -30.44
N GLY A 222 -3.80 -6.36 -29.64
CA GLY A 222 -4.01 -7.71 -29.13
C GLY A 222 -3.06 -8.10 -27.98
N SER A 223 -2.44 -7.11 -27.34
CA SER A 223 -1.50 -7.28 -26.23
C SER A 223 -2.21 -7.08 -24.88
N ILE A 224 -1.70 -7.74 -23.85
CA ILE A 224 -2.20 -7.57 -22.48
C ILE A 224 -1.67 -6.22 -21.98
N SER A 225 -2.57 -5.35 -21.51
CA SER A 225 -2.22 -4.05 -20.94
C SER A 225 -1.09 -4.15 -19.91
N GLU A 226 -0.19 -3.16 -19.86
CA GLU A 226 0.88 -3.10 -18.85
C GLU A 226 0.35 -2.94 -17.41
N ASP A 227 -0.92 -2.52 -17.27
CA ASP A 227 -1.63 -2.39 -15.99
C ASP A 227 -2.39 -3.67 -15.59
N TYR A 228 -2.20 -4.77 -16.34
CA TYR A 228 -2.89 -6.03 -16.07
C TYR A 228 -2.41 -6.67 -14.76
N THR A 229 -3.33 -6.77 -13.80
CA THR A 229 -3.12 -7.41 -12.50
C THR A 229 -3.44 -8.89 -12.60
N ILE A 230 -2.42 -9.74 -12.40
CA ILE A 230 -2.55 -11.20 -12.48
C ILE A 230 -2.96 -11.81 -11.14
N HIS A 231 -2.46 -11.29 -10.02
CA HIS A 231 -2.91 -11.69 -8.67
C HIS A 231 -3.85 -10.61 -8.15
N LYS A 232 -4.93 -11.02 -7.47
CA LYS A 232 -5.85 -10.07 -6.85
C LYS A 232 -5.22 -9.37 -5.65
N TYR A 233 -4.40 -10.08 -4.88
CA TYR A 233 -3.70 -9.54 -3.71
C TYR A 233 -2.18 -9.63 -3.87
N SER A 234 -1.41 -8.94 -3.03
CA SER A 234 0.05 -9.10 -3.03
C SER A 234 0.42 -10.52 -2.52
N PRO A 235 1.56 -11.09 -2.96
CA PRO A 235 2.02 -12.42 -2.49
C PRO A 235 2.09 -12.54 -0.98
N VAL A 236 2.46 -11.44 -0.32
CA VAL A 236 2.57 -11.33 1.14
C VAL A 236 1.25 -11.69 1.80
N VAL A 237 0.11 -11.26 1.25
CA VAL A 237 -1.22 -11.59 1.78
C VAL A 237 -1.49 -13.09 1.66
N TYR A 238 -1.25 -13.69 0.48
CA TYR A 238 -1.48 -15.14 0.28
C TYR A 238 -0.61 -15.98 1.22
N GLU A 239 0.65 -15.60 1.39
CA GLU A 239 1.61 -16.29 2.25
C GLU A 239 1.25 -16.16 3.72
N HIS A 240 0.97 -14.93 4.16
CA HIS A 240 0.65 -14.63 5.54
C HIS A 240 -0.63 -15.36 5.99
N LEU A 241 -1.72 -15.26 5.20
CA LEU A 241 -2.99 -15.89 5.55
C LEU A 241 -2.91 -17.43 5.56
N LEU A 242 -2.15 -18.03 4.65
CA LEU A 242 -1.87 -19.47 4.67
C LEU A 242 -1.12 -19.89 5.93
N ALA A 243 -0.09 -19.14 6.32
CA ALA A 243 0.69 -19.42 7.52
C ALA A 243 -0.11 -19.21 8.81
N LYS A 244 -0.99 -18.19 8.82
CA LYS A 244 -1.76 -17.79 10.00
C LYS A 244 -2.91 -18.73 10.32
N PHE A 245 -3.76 -19.00 9.33
CA PHE A 245 -5.01 -19.75 9.51
C PHE A 245 -4.88 -21.22 9.14
N GLY A 246 -3.83 -21.58 8.39
CA GLY A 246 -3.60 -22.95 7.95
C GLY A 246 -4.52 -23.39 6.82
N ALA A 247 -4.22 -24.58 6.30
CA ALA A 247 -4.77 -25.10 5.06
C ALA A 247 -6.29 -25.30 5.06
N ASP A 248 -6.89 -25.65 6.20
CA ASP A 248 -8.31 -26.01 6.30
C ASP A 248 -9.23 -24.80 6.53
N SER A 249 -8.69 -23.60 6.71
CA SER A 249 -9.46 -22.38 6.98
C SER A 249 -10.28 -21.92 5.77
N ARG A 250 -11.36 -21.19 6.02
CA ARG A 250 -12.26 -20.71 4.95
C ARG A 250 -11.57 -19.67 4.08
N VAL A 251 -10.81 -18.77 4.70
CA VAL A 251 -10.03 -17.73 4.03
C VAL A 251 -9.03 -18.36 3.04
N VAL A 252 -8.26 -19.35 3.48
CA VAL A 252 -7.23 -19.98 2.64
C VAL A 252 -7.84 -20.79 1.50
N ARG A 253 -8.98 -21.45 1.74
CA ARG A 253 -9.76 -22.12 0.68
C ARG A 253 -10.31 -21.15 -0.34
N TYR A 254 -10.81 -19.99 0.10
CA TYR A 254 -11.24 -18.91 -0.79
C TYR A 254 -10.08 -18.48 -1.70
N LEU A 255 -8.90 -18.22 -1.14
CA LEU A 255 -7.72 -17.83 -1.92
C LEU A 255 -7.25 -18.93 -2.88
N MET A 256 -7.33 -20.21 -2.48
CA MET A 256 -7.02 -21.33 -3.38
C MET A 256 -7.97 -21.38 -4.59
N ASN A 257 -9.25 -21.06 -4.38
CA ASN A 257 -10.23 -20.96 -5.46
C ASN A 257 -9.89 -19.83 -6.42
N GLU A 258 -9.51 -18.66 -5.91
CA GLU A 258 -9.07 -17.52 -6.71
C GLU A 258 -7.82 -17.89 -7.54
N ILE A 259 -6.75 -18.38 -6.89
CA ILE A 259 -5.50 -18.78 -7.56
C ILE A 259 -5.80 -19.78 -8.68
N THR A 260 -6.64 -20.78 -8.40
CA THR A 260 -7.01 -21.81 -9.38
C THR A 260 -7.77 -21.21 -10.56
N THR A 261 -8.71 -20.32 -10.30
CA THR A 261 -9.53 -19.64 -11.30
C THR A 261 -8.63 -18.82 -12.23
N THR A 262 -7.75 -18.00 -11.67
CA THR A 262 -6.74 -17.19 -12.37
C THR A 262 -5.82 -18.04 -13.25
N ARG A 263 -5.37 -19.20 -12.75
CA ARG A 263 -4.55 -20.14 -13.55
C ARG A 263 -5.30 -20.77 -14.73
N ILE A 264 -6.58 -21.10 -14.58
CA ILE A 264 -7.41 -21.62 -15.69
C ILE A 264 -7.55 -20.55 -16.76
N GLN A 265 -7.68 -19.30 -16.37
CA GLN A 265 -7.84 -18.17 -17.30
C GLN A 265 -6.53 -17.84 -18.01
N LYS A 266 -5.37 -17.89 -17.33
CA LYS A 266 -4.03 -17.92 -17.98
C LYS A 266 -3.97 -18.93 -19.12
N ALA A 267 -4.49 -20.13 -18.90
CA ALA A 267 -4.52 -21.19 -19.89
C ALA A 267 -5.45 -20.86 -21.07
N ARG A 268 -6.59 -20.22 -20.82
CA ARG A 268 -7.52 -19.73 -21.86
C ARG A 268 -6.89 -18.63 -22.71
N LEU A 269 -6.30 -17.60 -22.08
CA LEU A 269 -5.62 -16.51 -22.78
C LEU A 269 -4.53 -17.04 -23.73
N ARG A 270 -3.70 -17.99 -23.25
CA ARG A 270 -2.66 -18.63 -24.08
C ARG A 270 -3.21 -19.51 -25.21
N ALA A 271 -4.41 -20.06 -25.05
CA ALA A 271 -5.04 -20.90 -26.07
C ALA A 271 -5.70 -20.07 -27.18
N SER A 272 -6.35 -18.95 -26.81
CA SER A 272 -7.01 -18.03 -27.74
C SER A 272 -6.00 -17.20 -28.54
N ASN A 273 -4.91 -16.76 -27.91
CA ASN A 273 -3.93 -15.88 -28.55
C ASN A 273 -2.59 -16.60 -28.79
N ARG A 274 -2.55 -17.49 -29.79
CA ARG A 274 -1.32 -18.21 -30.22
C ARG A 274 -0.20 -17.28 -30.72
N THR A 275 -0.50 -16.00 -30.91
CA THR A 275 0.41 -14.95 -31.38
C THR A 275 0.48 -13.78 -30.39
N LEU A 276 0.41 -14.03 -29.08
CA LEU A 276 0.76 -12.99 -28.12
C LEU A 276 2.18 -12.51 -28.46
N PRO A 277 2.40 -11.22 -28.79
CA PRO A 277 3.73 -10.65 -28.82
C PRO A 277 4.35 -10.90 -27.44
N GLN A 278 5.67 -11.10 -27.42
CA GLN A 278 6.47 -11.33 -26.21
C GLN A 278 5.84 -10.66 -24.99
N SER A 279 5.29 -11.48 -24.09
CA SER A 279 4.92 -11.00 -22.76
C SER A 279 6.10 -10.19 -22.24
N SER A 280 5.83 -8.97 -21.79
CA SER A 280 6.88 -8.18 -21.15
C SER A 280 7.48 -9.03 -20.03
N ALA A 281 8.78 -8.87 -19.75
CA ALA A 281 9.44 -9.61 -18.67
C ALA A 281 8.68 -9.47 -17.33
N ARG A 282 7.98 -8.33 -17.15
CA ARG A 282 7.05 -8.07 -16.04
C ARG A 282 5.87 -9.05 -16.00
N ILE A 283 5.15 -9.23 -17.10
CA ILE A 283 4.00 -10.16 -17.18
C ILE A 283 4.46 -11.60 -16.94
N ASP A 284 5.62 -12.00 -17.46
CA ASP A 284 6.17 -13.34 -17.19
C ASP A 284 6.57 -13.54 -15.72
N ASN A 285 7.10 -12.50 -15.07
CA ASN A 285 7.40 -12.54 -13.63
C ASN A 285 6.13 -12.68 -12.79
N LEU A 286 5.08 -11.91 -13.08
CA LEU A 286 3.77 -12.06 -12.43
C LEU A 286 3.21 -13.46 -12.65
N TRP A 287 3.27 -13.99 -13.87
CA TRP A 287 2.81 -15.36 -14.11
C TRP A 287 3.59 -16.43 -13.35
N LYS A 288 4.88 -16.19 -13.10
CA LYS A 288 5.74 -17.06 -12.30
C LYS A 288 5.41 -16.95 -10.82
N GLU A 289 5.13 -15.76 -10.33
CA GLU A 289 4.70 -15.49 -8.95
C GLU A 289 3.39 -16.21 -8.62
N LEU A 290 2.39 -16.18 -9.52
CA LEU A 290 1.18 -17.02 -9.40
C LEU A 290 1.52 -18.51 -9.31
N ASP A 291 2.48 -18.94 -10.13
CA ASP A 291 2.89 -20.34 -10.18
C ASP A 291 3.55 -20.76 -8.86
N ASP A 292 4.36 -19.89 -8.26
CA ASP A 292 5.03 -20.10 -6.98
C ASP A 292 4.03 -20.12 -5.81
N ILE A 293 3.09 -19.16 -5.74
CA ILE A 293 2.02 -19.12 -4.72
C ILE A 293 1.16 -20.38 -4.79
N PHE A 294 0.74 -20.79 -5.99
CA PHE A 294 -0.02 -22.02 -6.17
C PHE A 294 0.75 -23.25 -5.67
N CYS A 295 2.05 -23.35 -5.99
CA CYS A 295 2.86 -24.47 -5.53
C CYS A 295 2.99 -24.50 -4.00
N LEU A 296 3.05 -23.34 -3.35
CA LEU A 296 3.03 -23.22 -1.89
C LEU A 296 1.71 -23.78 -1.32
N TYR A 297 0.57 -23.36 -1.85
CA TYR A 297 -0.76 -23.84 -1.41
C TYR A 297 -0.91 -25.35 -1.63
N CYS A 298 -0.42 -25.88 -2.75
CA CYS A 298 -0.42 -27.31 -2.99
C CYS A 298 0.46 -28.08 -2.00
N LYS A 299 1.64 -27.54 -1.66
CA LYS A 299 2.56 -28.16 -0.71
C LYS A 299 1.95 -28.26 0.69
N GLU A 300 1.22 -27.23 1.11
CA GLU A 300 0.50 -27.20 2.39
C GLU A 300 -0.85 -27.96 2.34
N LYS A 301 -1.18 -28.60 1.22
CA LYS A 301 -2.36 -29.47 1.05
C LYS A 301 -3.69 -28.77 1.29
N VAL A 302 -3.82 -27.51 0.86
CA VAL A 302 -5.06 -26.71 0.95
C VAL A 302 -6.25 -27.41 0.26
N PRO A 303 -7.29 -27.84 0.98
CA PRO A 303 -8.32 -28.68 0.39
C PRO A 303 -8.99 -28.02 -0.81
N TRP A 304 -9.15 -28.81 -1.86
CA TRP A 304 -9.75 -28.36 -3.10
C TRP A 304 -11.28 -28.44 -3.05
N GLU A 305 -11.97 -27.44 -3.61
CA GLU A 305 -13.43 -27.37 -3.56
C GLU A 305 -14.10 -27.88 -4.86
N PRO A 306 -15.10 -28.78 -4.74
CA PRO A 306 -15.84 -29.35 -5.88
C PRO A 306 -16.46 -28.33 -6.85
N GLN A 307 -16.75 -27.13 -6.37
CA GLN A 307 -17.31 -26.04 -7.18
C GLN A 307 -16.41 -25.59 -8.33
N LEU A 308 -15.12 -25.95 -8.31
CA LEU A 308 -14.19 -25.67 -9.40
C LEU A 308 -14.23 -26.73 -10.53
N VAL A 309 -14.90 -27.89 -10.37
CA VAL A 309 -15.02 -28.92 -11.46
C VAL A 309 -15.53 -28.29 -12.77
N PRO A 310 -16.63 -27.50 -12.77
CA PRO A 310 -17.17 -26.92 -14.01
C PRO A 310 -16.14 -26.00 -14.69
N LEU A 311 -15.42 -25.19 -13.91
CA LEU A 311 -14.34 -24.34 -14.43
C LEU A 311 -13.21 -25.17 -15.04
N LEU A 312 -12.82 -26.28 -14.44
CA LEU A 312 -11.80 -27.17 -15.00
C LEU A 312 -12.19 -27.76 -16.36
N ARG A 313 -13.46 -28.11 -16.56
CA ARG A 313 -13.96 -28.64 -17.85
C ARG A 313 -13.76 -27.67 -19.01
N THR A 314 -13.71 -26.38 -18.72
CA THR A 314 -13.52 -25.31 -19.71
C THR A 314 -12.05 -24.94 -19.94
N CYS A 315 -11.10 -25.57 -19.23
CA CYS A 315 -9.68 -25.28 -19.39
C CYS A 315 -9.14 -25.90 -20.69
N PRO A 316 -8.58 -25.12 -21.63
CA PRO A 316 -8.13 -25.64 -22.92
C PRO A 316 -6.79 -26.36 -22.84
N SER A 317 -6.02 -26.18 -21.77
CA SER A 317 -4.71 -26.79 -21.61
C SER A 317 -4.79 -28.13 -20.88
N LYS A 318 -4.68 -29.23 -21.66
CA LYS A 318 -4.55 -30.58 -21.11
C LYS A 318 -3.36 -30.72 -20.15
N ARG A 319 -2.29 -29.95 -20.35
CA ARG A 319 -1.11 -29.95 -19.47
C ARG A 319 -1.40 -29.30 -18.12
N VAL A 320 -2.15 -28.19 -18.11
CA VAL A 320 -2.61 -27.51 -16.88
C VAL A 320 -3.53 -28.45 -16.11
N ILE A 321 -4.52 -29.06 -16.75
CA ILE A 321 -5.42 -30.03 -16.12
C ILE A 321 -4.64 -31.24 -15.56
N LYS A 322 -3.73 -31.82 -16.35
CA LYS A 322 -3.00 -33.04 -15.98
C LYS A 322 -1.96 -32.78 -14.89
N CYS A 323 -1.13 -31.74 -15.02
CA CYS A 323 -0.10 -31.42 -14.02
C CYS A 323 -0.66 -30.83 -12.73
N LEU A 324 -1.69 -29.98 -12.79
CA LEU A 324 -2.21 -29.31 -11.60
C LEU A 324 -3.19 -30.17 -10.81
N PHE A 325 -3.89 -31.11 -11.45
CA PHE A 325 -5.00 -31.79 -10.79
C PHE A 325 -4.86 -33.30 -10.83
N PHE A 326 -4.65 -33.95 -11.97
CA PHE A 326 -4.77 -35.43 -12.04
C PHE A 326 -3.49 -36.25 -11.83
N ASP A 327 -2.30 -35.70 -12.10
CA ASP A 327 -1.03 -36.44 -12.00
C ASP A 327 -0.12 -35.92 -10.86
N GLY A 328 -0.56 -34.89 -10.13
CA GLY A 328 0.20 -34.19 -9.09
C GLY A 328 -0.66 -33.99 -7.85
N TYR A 329 -1.28 -32.81 -7.74
CA TYR A 329 -1.87 -32.32 -6.51
C TYR A 329 -3.07 -33.11 -5.96
N LEU A 330 -4.15 -33.35 -6.73
CA LEU A 330 -5.32 -34.06 -6.20
C LEU A 330 -4.99 -35.50 -5.78
N PRO A 331 -4.24 -36.31 -6.55
CA PRO A 331 -3.80 -37.62 -6.09
C PRO A 331 -3.12 -37.55 -4.73
N GLU A 332 -2.16 -36.62 -4.53
CA GLU A 332 -1.46 -36.46 -3.25
C GLU A 332 -2.40 -36.04 -2.12
N LEU A 333 -3.36 -35.14 -2.39
CA LEU A 333 -4.37 -34.70 -1.43
C LEU A 333 -5.26 -35.86 -0.94
N PHE A 334 -5.59 -36.81 -1.83
CA PHE A 334 -6.37 -38.01 -1.49
C PHE A 334 -5.50 -39.22 -1.10
N GLY A 335 -4.19 -39.05 -0.89
CA GLY A 335 -3.29 -40.09 -0.41
C GLY A 335 -2.78 -41.08 -1.47
N PHE A 336 -2.95 -40.78 -2.75
CA PHE A 336 -2.41 -41.55 -3.87
C PHE A 336 -0.99 -41.09 -4.24
N GLN A 337 -0.14 -42.00 -4.74
CA GLN A 337 1.19 -41.64 -5.26
C GLN A 337 1.07 -40.91 -6.61
N ALA A 338 1.48 -39.64 -6.64
CA ALA A 338 1.60 -38.87 -7.87
C ALA A 338 2.95 -39.14 -8.57
N ASN A 339 2.91 -39.32 -9.90
CA ASN A 339 4.10 -39.57 -10.72
C ASN A 339 4.83 -38.28 -11.16
N ASN A 340 4.15 -37.12 -11.11
CA ASN A 340 4.74 -35.84 -11.47
C ASN A 340 4.94 -34.98 -10.23
N ARG A 341 6.21 -34.69 -9.90
CA ARG A 341 6.53 -33.69 -8.87
C ARG A 341 6.15 -32.31 -9.37
N LEU A 342 5.50 -31.51 -8.52
CA LEU A 342 5.27 -30.08 -8.77
C LEU A 342 6.59 -29.41 -9.20
N PRO A 343 6.54 -28.40 -10.09
CA PRO A 343 7.72 -27.61 -10.43
C PRO A 343 8.43 -27.14 -9.17
N ARG A 344 9.76 -27.32 -9.08
CA ARG A 344 10.52 -26.80 -7.95
C ARG A 344 10.39 -25.28 -7.94
N THR A 345 9.82 -24.74 -6.87
CA THR A 345 9.81 -23.31 -6.56
C THR A 345 11.26 -22.80 -6.64
N THR A 346 11.50 -21.75 -7.43
CA THR A 346 12.83 -21.12 -7.53
C THR A 346 13.02 -20.00 -6.51
N THR A 347 11.94 -19.65 -5.80
CA THR A 347 11.92 -18.53 -4.89
C THR A 347 12.01 -19.07 -3.47
N THR A 348 13.10 -18.74 -2.77
CA THR A 348 13.12 -18.66 -1.30
C THR A 348 12.16 -17.53 -0.89
N LEU A 349 10.86 -17.78 -1.02
CA LEU A 349 9.83 -16.98 -0.37
C LEU A 349 10.07 -17.15 1.13
N ARG A 350 10.21 -16.02 1.82
CA ARG A 350 10.86 -15.91 3.14
C ARG A 350 10.00 -16.59 4.22
N PHE A 351 10.19 -17.88 4.42
CA PHE A 351 9.76 -18.57 5.63
C PHE A 351 10.97 -19.13 6.38
N ASN A 352 11.47 -18.34 7.32
CA ASN A 352 12.05 -18.89 8.55
C ASN A 352 10.89 -19.02 9.55
N ILE A 353 10.16 -20.13 9.48
CA ILE A 353 9.14 -20.53 10.48
C ILE A 353 9.77 -20.67 11.90
N ALA A 354 11.10 -20.59 12.03
CA ALA A 354 11.82 -20.68 13.30
C ALA A 354 12.18 -19.33 13.97
N SER A 355 11.86 -18.16 13.42
CA SER A 355 12.28 -16.86 14.01
C SER A 355 11.24 -16.10 14.83
N LEU A 356 10.06 -16.68 15.10
CA LEU A 356 9.14 -16.18 16.16
C LEU A 356 9.71 -16.34 17.59
N SER A 357 10.98 -16.75 17.72
CA SER A 357 11.74 -16.68 18.95
C SER A 357 13.13 -16.10 18.71
N ARG A 358 13.28 -14.83 19.10
CA ARG A 358 14.54 -14.09 19.28
C ARG A 358 15.44 -13.98 18.04
N ARG A 359 15.51 -12.78 17.46
CA ARG A 359 16.76 -12.23 16.91
C ARG A 359 16.68 -10.70 16.79
N HIS A 360 17.39 -10.01 17.67
CA HIS A 360 18.01 -8.73 17.36
C HIS A 360 18.77 -8.88 16.04
N ARG A 361 18.39 -8.12 15.02
CA ARG A 361 19.21 -7.93 13.82
C ARG A 361 20.14 -6.74 14.01
N THR A 362 21.35 -6.92 13.55
CA THR A 362 22.52 -6.05 13.71
C THR A 362 22.53 -4.89 12.70
N ASN A 363 23.06 -3.75 13.16
CA ASN A 363 23.08 -2.39 12.60
C ASN A 363 23.62 -2.17 11.16
N GLY A 364 23.87 -3.19 10.33
CA GLY A 364 24.60 -3.04 9.07
C GLY A 364 23.77 -2.61 7.85
N GLU A 365 22.54 -3.07 7.71
CA GLU A 365 21.71 -2.81 6.51
C GLU A 365 20.81 -1.57 6.63
N VAL A 366 20.69 -1.02 7.84
CA VAL A 366 19.89 0.19 8.14
C VAL A 366 20.72 1.47 7.97
N GLU A 367 22.06 1.38 7.94
CA GLU A 367 22.96 2.53 7.79
C GLU A 367 22.91 3.14 6.38
N ASP A 368 22.81 2.35 5.31
CA ASP A 368 22.81 2.89 3.93
C ASP A 368 21.53 3.70 3.63
N GLU A 369 20.36 3.30 4.15
CA GLU A 369 19.14 4.11 4.09
C GLU A 369 19.18 5.30 5.07
N LYS A 370 19.72 5.13 6.29
CA LYS A 370 19.84 6.22 7.28
C LYS A 370 20.75 7.37 6.83
N THR A 371 21.76 7.09 6.03
CA THR A 371 22.78 8.09 5.65
C THR A 371 22.29 9.04 4.56
N GLU A 372 21.42 8.57 3.67
CA GLU A 372 20.81 9.39 2.62
C GLU A 372 19.81 10.42 3.19
N TRP A 373 19.05 10.03 4.23
CA TRP A 373 18.07 10.92 4.87
C TRP A 373 18.68 11.94 5.83
N ARG A 374 19.75 11.58 6.56
CA ARG A 374 20.36 12.43 7.61
C ARG A 374 21.14 13.63 7.05
N THR A 375 21.65 13.57 5.83
CA THR A 375 22.52 14.62 5.28
C THR A 375 21.76 15.79 4.64
N ARG A 376 20.42 15.71 4.49
CA ARG A 376 19.64 16.72 3.73
C ARG A 376 18.86 17.78 4.53
N PHE A 377 18.66 17.67 5.84
CA PHE A 377 17.63 18.52 6.48
C PHE A 377 18.05 19.25 7.76
N ASN A 378 18.32 20.55 7.60
CA ASN A 378 18.23 21.58 8.62
C ASN A 378 16.92 22.36 8.35
N ALA A 379 15.91 22.27 9.23
CA ALA A 379 14.51 22.64 8.92
C ALA A 379 14.31 24.09 8.46
N GLY A 380 15.09 25.05 9.00
CA GLY A 380 15.03 26.45 8.56
C GLY A 380 15.63 26.69 7.16
N GLY A 381 16.62 25.89 6.76
CA GLY A 381 17.24 25.97 5.43
C GLY A 381 16.40 25.30 4.35
N ALA A 382 15.70 24.21 4.70
CA ALA A 382 14.90 23.44 3.74
C ALA A 382 13.66 24.19 3.25
N MET A 383 12.93 24.87 4.16
CA MET A 383 11.83 25.76 3.76
C MET A 383 12.34 26.88 2.86
N THR A 384 13.43 27.55 3.25
CA THR A 384 14.05 28.61 2.44
C THR A 384 14.44 28.11 1.05
N ALA A 385 14.99 26.90 0.93
CA ALA A 385 15.33 26.29 -0.36
C ALA A 385 14.10 25.95 -1.21
N VAL A 386 12.98 25.49 -0.61
CA VAL A 386 11.71 25.29 -1.33
C VAL A 386 11.16 26.64 -1.82
N PHE A 387 11.20 27.68 -0.99
CA PHE A 387 10.81 29.05 -1.36
C PHE A 387 11.68 29.61 -2.50
N GLU A 388 13.00 29.45 -2.43
CA GLU A 388 13.94 29.87 -3.48
C GLU A 388 13.69 29.11 -4.79
N LYS A 389 13.47 27.79 -4.73
CA LYS A 389 13.18 26.96 -5.89
C LYS A 389 11.84 27.33 -6.55
N GLN A 390 10.85 27.77 -5.78
CA GLN A 390 9.56 28.25 -6.31
C GLN A 390 9.64 29.70 -6.84
N LEU A 391 10.44 30.57 -6.22
CA LEU A 391 10.74 31.91 -6.74
C LEU A 391 11.46 31.87 -8.09
N GLU A 392 12.40 30.94 -8.27
CA GLU A 392 13.10 30.76 -9.53
C GLU A 392 12.15 30.31 -10.67
N LYS A 393 11.17 29.45 -10.35
CA LYS A 393 10.13 29.04 -11.31
C LYS A 393 9.22 30.21 -11.72
N LEU A 394 8.85 31.06 -10.77
CA LEU A 394 8.07 32.27 -11.08
C LEU A 394 8.84 33.26 -11.96
N ARG A 395 10.16 33.38 -11.80
CA ARG A 395 11.01 34.19 -12.70
C ARG A 395 11.04 33.65 -14.12
N VAL A 396 11.22 32.34 -14.27
CA VAL A 396 11.18 31.66 -15.58
C VAL A 396 9.83 31.83 -16.28
N HIS A 397 8.72 31.78 -15.54
CA HIS A 397 7.37 31.92 -16.11
C HIS A 397 6.97 33.39 -16.39
N LEU A 398 7.53 34.36 -15.67
CA LEU A 398 7.23 35.79 -15.84
C LEU A 398 8.20 36.53 -16.78
N GLY A 399 9.15 35.83 -17.41
CA GLY A 399 10.06 36.41 -18.40
C GLY A 399 10.86 37.60 -17.87
N ARG A 400 11.39 37.49 -16.64
CA ARG A 400 12.31 38.48 -16.05
C ARG A 400 13.54 37.83 -15.43
#